data_AF-W7Y392-F1
#
_entry.id   AF-W7Y392-F1
#
_cell.length_a   1.000
_cell.length_b   1.000
_cell.length_c   1.000
_cell.angle_alpha   90.00
_cell.angle_beta   90.00
_cell.angle_gamma   90.00
#
_symmetry.space_group_name_H-M   'P 1'
#
loop_
_entity.id
_entity.type
_entity.pdbx_description
1 polymer ?
#
loop_
_entity_poly.entity_id
_entity_poly.type
_entity_poly.pdbx_seq_one_letter_code
_entity_poly.pdbx_strand_id
1 'polypeptide(L)'
;MKKNLLKSTLLQKGLPLLANVLTGGTAKPAFEVVKSILGLKVNDDDGFLEELTQKPDLIEKLREFELNQELELQKLALQSTRLEIEESKAYLLDKQSARLRETQLAQATGQRDWLMLSLAIVVVIGFFSLISIMILGDNAQKVTNNGPVNQLFGALVAGFSMVLSYFFGSSKSSADKNKTIANQRI
;
A
#
# COMPACT_ATOMS: atom_id res chain seq x y z
N MET A 1 1.22 37.50 1.99
CA MET A 1 1.27 38.09 0.63
C MET A 1 2.55 37.75 -0.12
N LYS A 2 3.76 37.97 0.44
CA LYS A 2 5.05 37.81 -0.28
C LYS A 2 5.30 36.43 -0.92
N LYS A 3 5.07 35.33 -0.18
CA LYS A 3 5.22 33.95 -0.71
C LYS A 3 4.35 33.63 -1.93
N ASN A 4 3.18 34.27 -2.07
CA ASN A 4 2.30 34.03 -3.22
C ASN A 4 2.82 34.70 -4.50
N LEU A 5 3.53 35.83 -4.40
CA LEU A 5 4.14 36.52 -5.54
C LEU A 5 5.34 35.73 -6.09
N LEU A 6 6.21 35.26 -5.20
CA LEU A 6 7.31 34.36 -5.55
C LEU A 6 6.79 33.10 -6.26
N LYS A 7 5.75 32.48 -5.71
CA LYS A 7 5.11 31.29 -6.31
C LYS A 7 4.62 31.57 -7.73
N SER A 8 3.87 32.66 -7.92
CA SER A 8 3.30 32.99 -9.24
C SER A 8 4.37 33.32 -10.27
N THR A 9 5.44 34.03 -9.88
CA THR A 9 6.52 34.41 -10.80
C THR A 9 7.35 33.20 -11.22
N LEU A 10 7.62 32.26 -10.32
CA LEU A 10 8.31 31.01 -10.63
C LEU A 10 7.46 30.11 -11.53
N LEU A 11 6.17 29.99 -11.25
CA LEU A 11 5.23 29.25 -12.11
C LEU A 11 5.15 29.88 -13.52
N GLN A 12 5.06 31.20 -13.62
CA GLN A 12 5.05 31.90 -14.92
C GLN A 12 6.35 31.72 -15.71
N LYS A 13 7.48 31.53 -15.02
CA LYS A 13 8.79 31.28 -15.65
C LYS A 13 9.02 29.79 -15.98
N GLY A 14 8.05 28.92 -15.67
CA GLY A 14 8.11 27.48 -15.95
C GLY A 14 8.94 26.71 -14.95
N LEU A 15 8.95 27.13 -13.68
CA LEU A 15 9.69 26.50 -12.57
C LEU A 15 8.76 25.97 -11.46
N PRO A 16 7.85 25.01 -11.76
CA PRO A 16 6.84 24.53 -10.81
C PRO A 16 7.36 23.79 -9.58
N LEU A 17 8.40 22.96 -9.68
CA LEU A 17 9.02 22.25 -8.56
C LEU A 17 9.66 23.24 -7.60
N LEU A 18 10.43 24.20 -8.13
CA LEU A 18 11.03 25.27 -7.32
C LEU A 18 9.96 26.15 -6.70
N ALA A 19 8.89 26.48 -7.43
CA ALA A 19 7.76 27.22 -6.88
C ALA A 19 7.13 26.50 -5.67
N ASN A 20 6.91 25.19 -5.76
CA ASN A 20 6.29 24.42 -4.68
C ASN A 20 7.23 24.24 -3.48
N VAL A 21 8.51 23.98 -3.73
CA VAL A 21 9.51 23.75 -2.69
C VAL A 21 9.88 25.07 -1.97
N LEU A 22 10.09 26.16 -2.70
CA LEU A 22 10.50 27.46 -2.14
C LEU A 22 9.36 28.24 -1.50
N THR A 23 8.09 27.91 -1.81
CA THR A 23 6.93 28.60 -1.19
C THR A 23 6.17 27.75 -0.17
N GLY A 24 6.51 26.47 -0.07
CA GLY A 24 5.97 25.51 0.90
C GLY A 24 6.48 25.70 2.34
N GLY A 25 6.01 24.85 3.26
CA GLY A 25 6.39 24.89 4.68
C GLY A 25 7.89 24.66 4.96
N THR A 26 8.61 24.08 4.00
CA THR A 26 10.05 23.75 4.04
C THR A 26 10.92 24.73 3.24
N ALA A 27 10.38 25.89 2.86
CA ALA A 27 11.02 26.89 2.00
C ALA A 27 12.47 27.27 2.40
N LYS A 28 12.74 27.49 3.68
CA LYS A 28 14.03 28.03 4.16
C LYS A 28 15.24 27.13 3.84
N PRO A 29 15.24 25.83 4.21
CA PRO A 29 16.31 24.91 3.82
C PRO A 29 16.47 24.78 2.29
N ALA A 30 15.37 24.78 1.55
CA ALA A 30 15.43 24.65 0.10
C ALA A 30 16.06 25.86 -0.58
N PHE A 31 15.82 27.06 -0.05
CA PHE A 31 16.49 28.27 -0.49
C PHE A 31 18.01 28.18 -0.33
N GLU A 32 18.50 27.63 0.78
CA GLU A 32 19.95 27.45 1.01
C GLU A 32 20.61 26.47 0.03
N VAL A 33 19.90 25.40 -0.34
CA VAL A 33 20.37 24.42 -1.33
C VAL A 33 20.42 25.01 -2.73
N VAL A 34 19.35 25.71 -3.15
CA VAL A 34 19.33 26.39 -4.46
C VAL A 34 20.41 27.48 -4.53
N LYS A 35 20.62 28.19 -3.41
CA LYS A 35 21.66 29.20 -3.27
C LYS A 35 23.07 28.63 -3.41
N SER A 36 23.36 27.48 -2.79
CA SER A 36 24.67 26.84 -2.86
C SER A 36 24.98 26.28 -4.26
N ILE A 37 23.98 25.73 -4.93
CA ILE A 37 24.11 25.18 -6.30
C ILE A 37 24.32 26.30 -7.32
N LEU A 38 23.65 27.44 -7.17
CA LEU A 38 23.69 28.55 -8.14
C LEU A 38 24.70 29.66 -7.78
N GLY A 39 25.34 29.59 -6.61
CA GLY A 39 26.29 30.60 -6.15
C GLY A 39 25.67 31.97 -5.85
N LEU A 40 24.37 32.03 -5.55
CA LEU A 40 23.66 33.28 -5.26
C LEU A 40 23.99 33.75 -3.84
N LYS A 41 24.02 35.06 -3.59
CA LYS A 41 24.37 35.64 -2.27
C LYS A 41 23.16 36.14 -1.48
N VAL A 42 21.95 35.80 -1.89
CA VAL A 42 20.72 36.36 -1.31
C VAL A 42 20.18 35.51 -0.16
N ASN A 43 19.57 36.13 0.85
CA ASN A 43 19.03 35.46 2.05
C ASN A 43 17.48 35.53 2.16
N ASP A 44 16.81 36.19 1.22
CA ASP A 44 15.41 36.54 1.26
C ASP A 44 14.68 36.39 -0.09
N ASP A 45 13.37 36.14 -0.03
CA ASP A 45 12.49 35.91 -1.18
C ASP A 45 12.53 37.09 -2.19
N ASP A 46 12.68 38.32 -1.70
CA ASP A 46 12.63 39.55 -2.50
C ASP A 46 13.93 39.74 -3.31
N GLY A 47 15.11 39.57 -2.69
CA GLY A 47 16.37 39.65 -3.42
C GLY A 47 16.57 38.52 -4.44
N PHE A 48 15.95 37.36 -4.23
CA PHE A 48 16.01 36.24 -5.17
C PHE A 48 15.22 36.56 -6.44
N LEU A 49 14.03 37.16 -6.28
CA LEU A 49 13.24 37.66 -7.41
C LEU A 49 13.96 38.78 -8.17
N GLU A 50 14.65 39.66 -7.45
CA GLU A 50 15.43 40.73 -8.05
C GLU A 50 16.61 40.18 -8.86
N GLU A 51 17.36 39.22 -8.32
CA GLU A 51 18.48 38.60 -9.04
C GLU A 51 18.03 37.74 -10.23
N LEU A 52 16.88 37.06 -10.13
CA LEU A 52 16.23 36.38 -11.26
C LEU A 52 15.73 37.35 -12.34
N THR A 53 15.39 38.58 -11.97
CA THR A 53 14.95 39.60 -12.93
C THR A 53 16.16 40.24 -13.62
N GLN A 54 17.27 40.40 -12.91
CA GLN A 54 18.51 40.98 -13.43
C GLN A 54 19.32 40.01 -14.31
N LYS A 55 19.19 38.68 -14.08
CA LYS A 55 19.97 37.65 -14.80
C LYS A 55 19.06 36.60 -15.46
N PRO A 56 18.58 36.86 -16.68
CA PRO A 56 17.75 35.89 -17.41
C PRO A 56 18.45 34.54 -17.63
N ASP A 57 19.78 34.50 -17.75
CA ASP A 57 20.57 33.27 -17.90
C ASP A 57 20.42 32.29 -16.71
N LEU A 58 20.13 32.80 -15.51
CA LEU A 58 19.89 31.95 -14.34
C LEU A 58 18.57 31.19 -14.45
N ILE A 59 17.57 31.77 -15.12
CA ILE A 59 16.26 31.14 -15.32
C ILE A 59 16.42 29.91 -16.23
N GLU A 60 17.26 30.02 -17.27
CA GLU A 60 17.52 28.90 -18.18
C GLU A 60 18.26 27.76 -17.47
N LYS A 61 19.29 28.07 -16.68
CA LYS A 61 20.00 27.07 -15.86
C LYS A 61 19.09 26.41 -14.82
N LEU A 62 18.21 27.18 -14.20
CA LEU A 62 17.23 26.65 -13.25
C LEU A 62 16.23 25.72 -13.92
N ARG A 63 15.80 26.06 -15.15
CA ARG A 63 14.90 25.21 -15.93
C ARG A 63 15.58 23.91 -16.33
N GLU A 64 16.82 23.97 -16.79
CA GLU A 64 17.59 22.78 -17.14
C GLU A 64 17.80 21.87 -15.91
N PHE A 65 18.16 22.46 -14.77
CA PHE A 65 18.26 21.73 -13.51
C PHE A 65 16.93 21.08 -13.12
N GLU A 66 15.83 21.82 -13.20
CA GLU A 66 14.50 21.32 -12.85
C GLU A 66 14.05 20.16 -13.74
N LEU A 67 14.26 20.26 -15.06
CA LEU A 67 13.96 19.17 -16.00
C LEU A 67 14.78 17.91 -15.71
N ASN A 68 16.08 18.08 -15.39
CA ASN A 68 16.94 16.96 -15.02
C ASN A 68 16.48 16.27 -13.73
N GLN A 69 16.10 17.05 -12.71
CA GLN A 69 15.59 16.51 -11.45
C GLN A 69 14.21 15.86 -11.62
N GLU A 70 13.33 16.43 -12.45
CA GLU A 70 12.03 15.82 -12.74
C GLU A 70 12.20 14.45 -13.41
N LEU A 71 13.12 14.34 -14.38
CA LEU A 71 13.46 13.07 -15.02
C LEU A 71 14.03 12.05 -14.03
N GLU A 72 14.90 12.48 -13.10
CA GLU A 72 15.44 11.61 -12.05
C GLU A 72 14.34 11.13 -11.10
N LEU A 73 13.48 12.04 -10.62
CA LEU A 73 12.35 11.71 -9.77
C LEU A 73 11.37 10.74 -10.46
N GLN A 74 11.11 10.94 -11.75
CA GLN A 74 10.26 10.04 -12.53
C GLN A 74 10.90 8.65 -12.68
N LYS A 75 12.22 8.57 -12.91
CA LYS A 75 12.95 7.29 -12.94
C LYS A 75 12.88 6.57 -11.59
N LEU A 76 13.08 7.28 -10.49
CA LEU A 76 12.99 6.72 -9.14
C LEU A 76 11.57 6.22 -8.84
N ALA A 77 10.53 6.97 -9.24
CA ALA A 77 9.14 6.54 -9.10
C ALA A 77 8.83 5.29 -9.93
N LEU A 78 9.39 5.18 -11.14
CA LEU A 78 9.25 3.96 -11.94
C LEU A 78 10.00 2.77 -11.33
N GLN A 79 11.18 3.00 -10.75
CA GLN A 79 11.95 1.97 -10.05
C GLN A 79 11.23 1.47 -8.80
N SER A 80 10.68 2.37 -7.97
CA SER A 80 9.91 1.97 -6.79
C SER A 80 8.67 1.17 -7.18
N THR A 81 7.94 1.60 -8.20
CA THR A 81 6.80 0.85 -8.74
C THR A 81 7.20 -0.53 -9.23
N ARG A 82 8.36 -0.68 -9.88
CA ARG A 82 8.87 -1.99 -10.33
C ARG A 82 9.19 -2.91 -9.16
N LEU A 83 9.85 -2.39 -8.12
CA LEU A 83 10.17 -3.16 -6.92
C LEU A 83 8.90 -3.64 -6.21
N GLU A 84 7.88 -2.79 -6.10
CA GLU A 84 6.59 -3.15 -5.49
C GLU A 84 5.88 -4.26 -6.27
N ILE A 85 5.92 -4.20 -7.60
CA ILE A 85 5.39 -5.27 -8.46
C ILE A 85 6.19 -6.56 -8.27
N GLU A 86 7.51 -6.48 -8.17
CA GLU A 86 8.38 -7.64 -7.99
C GLU A 86 8.16 -8.31 -6.62
N GLU A 87 8.05 -7.52 -5.55
CA GLU A 87 7.71 -7.99 -4.21
C GLU A 87 6.32 -8.65 -4.21
N SER A 88 5.33 -8.00 -4.83
CA SER A 88 3.98 -8.56 -4.98
C SER A 88 4.00 -9.88 -5.74
N LYS A 89 4.80 -9.98 -6.81
CA LYS A 89 4.98 -11.24 -7.55
C LYS A 89 5.65 -12.31 -6.71
N ALA A 90 6.71 -11.97 -5.97
CA ALA A 90 7.40 -12.90 -5.08
C ALA A 90 6.44 -13.43 -3.99
N TYR A 91 5.64 -12.57 -3.38
CA TYR A 91 4.63 -12.94 -2.41
C TYR A 91 3.53 -13.84 -3.00
N LEU A 92 3.05 -13.52 -4.21
CA LEU A 92 2.07 -14.34 -4.92
C LEU A 92 2.65 -15.71 -5.31
N LEU A 93 3.91 -15.76 -5.76
CA LEU A 93 4.62 -17.00 -6.08
C LEU A 93 4.83 -17.86 -4.84
N ASP A 94 5.21 -17.27 -3.70
CA ASP A 94 5.34 -17.98 -2.44
C ASP A 94 4.01 -18.64 -2.02
N LYS A 95 2.90 -17.87 -2.07
CA LYS A 95 1.56 -18.40 -1.83
C LYS A 95 1.10 -19.43 -2.84
N GLN A 96 1.46 -19.27 -4.11
CA GLN A 96 1.12 -20.21 -5.16
C GLN A 96 1.93 -21.51 -5.04
N SER A 97 3.19 -21.43 -4.60
CA SER A 97 4.05 -22.60 -4.36
C SER A 97 3.51 -23.49 -3.23
N ALA A 98 2.91 -22.89 -2.19
CA ALA A 98 2.25 -23.62 -1.11
C ALA A 98 1.04 -24.41 -1.62
N ARG A 99 0.21 -23.81 -2.49
CA ARG A 99 -0.96 -24.47 -3.11
C ARG A 99 -0.57 -25.50 -4.17
N LEU A 100 0.51 -25.24 -4.93
CA LEU A 100 1.02 -26.15 -5.95
C LEU A 100 1.66 -27.40 -5.36
N ARG A 101 2.27 -27.32 -4.17
CA ARG A 101 2.84 -28.50 -3.50
C ARG A 101 1.76 -29.51 -3.17
N GLU A 102 0.61 -29.04 -2.73
CA GLU A 102 -0.55 -29.85 -2.37
C GLU A 102 -1.21 -30.49 -3.60
N THR A 103 -1.35 -29.74 -4.71
CA THR A 103 -1.89 -30.27 -5.96
C THR A 103 -0.92 -31.21 -6.66
N GLN A 104 0.39 -30.96 -6.62
CA GLN A 104 1.41 -31.84 -7.19
C GLN A 104 1.56 -33.14 -6.39
N LEU A 105 1.43 -33.10 -5.06
CA LEU A 105 1.43 -34.31 -4.22
C LEU A 105 0.18 -35.16 -4.47
N ALA A 106 -0.99 -34.52 -4.61
CA ALA A 106 -2.25 -35.20 -4.95
C ALA A 106 -2.24 -35.79 -6.39
N GLN A 107 -1.60 -35.11 -7.35
CA GLN A 107 -1.45 -35.59 -8.73
C GLN A 107 -0.40 -36.72 -8.85
N ALA A 108 0.67 -36.69 -8.05
CA ALA A 108 1.75 -37.69 -8.10
C ALA A 108 1.39 -39.00 -7.38
N THR A 109 0.56 -38.96 -6.32
CA THR A 109 0.20 -40.15 -5.53
C THR A 109 -1.15 -40.77 -5.89
N GLY A 110 -1.96 -40.08 -6.71
CA GLY A 110 -3.29 -40.53 -7.12
C GLY A 110 -4.33 -40.60 -5.99
N GLN A 111 -3.95 -40.27 -4.76
CA GLN A 111 -4.85 -40.19 -3.62
C GLN A 111 -5.20 -38.73 -3.39
N ARG A 112 -6.48 -38.41 -3.58
CA ARG A 112 -7.06 -37.14 -3.13
C ARG A 112 -6.76 -36.99 -1.65
N ASP A 113 -6.31 -35.81 -1.21
CA ASP A 113 -5.91 -35.59 0.18
C ASP A 113 -7.12 -35.71 1.13
N TRP A 114 -7.45 -36.94 1.52
CA TRP A 114 -8.57 -37.28 2.39
C TRP A 114 -8.39 -36.70 3.80
N LEU A 115 -7.15 -36.35 4.15
CA LEU A 115 -6.79 -35.77 5.44
C LEU A 115 -7.32 -34.34 5.57
N MET A 116 -7.37 -33.60 4.47
CA MET A 116 -7.90 -32.24 4.47
C MET A 116 -9.42 -32.20 4.53
N LEU A 117 -10.08 -33.10 3.80
CA LEU A 117 -11.53 -33.24 3.83
C LEU A 117 -12.00 -33.74 5.21
N SER A 118 -11.28 -34.70 5.80
CA SER A 118 -11.60 -35.22 7.13
C SER A 118 -11.41 -34.14 8.21
N LEU A 119 -10.34 -33.33 8.12
CA LEU A 119 -10.13 -32.20 9.02
C LEU A 119 -11.26 -31.16 8.90
N ALA A 120 -11.68 -30.82 7.68
CA ALA A 120 -12.79 -29.90 7.46
C ALA A 120 -14.11 -30.43 8.05
N ILE A 121 -14.40 -31.71 7.84
CA ILE A 121 -15.59 -32.38 8.41
C ILE A 121 -15.53 -32.36 9.94
N VAL A 122 -14.37 -32.67 10.54
CA VAL A 122 -14.19 -32.65 12.00
C VAL A 122 -14.39 -31.24 12.57
N VAL A 123 -13.87 -30.20 11.91
CA VAL A 123 -14.05 -28.81 12.35
C VAL A 123 -15.51 -28.38 12.23
N VAL A 124 -16.19 -28.71 11.13
CA VAL A 124 -17.62 -28.39 10.92
C VAL A 124 -18.49 -29.11 11.95
N ILE A 125 -18.30 -30.42 12.12
CA ILE A 125 -19.05 -31.22 13.09
C ILE A 125 -18.77 -30.72 14.51
N GLY A 126 -17.49 -30.51 14.87
CA GLY A 126 -17.10 -29.99 16.18
C GLY A 126 -17.72 -28.63 16.48
N PHE A 127 -17.79 -27.74 15.49
CA PHE A 127 -18.45 -26.43 15.63
C PHE A 127 -19.94 -26.57 15.95
N PHE A 128 -20.68 -27.34 15.14
CA PHE A 128 -22.11 -27.52 15.36
C PHE A 128 -22.42 -28.32 16.63
N SER A 129 -21.59 -29.31 16.99
CA SER A 129 -21.72 -30.04 18.25
C SER A 129 -21.54 -29.14 19.46
N LEU A 130 -20.53 -28.25 19.45
CA LEU A 130 -20.33 -27.28 20.54
C LEU A 130 -21.49 -26.29 20.63
N ILE A 131 -21.98 -25.78 19.50
CA ILE A 131 -23.18 -24.93 19.47
C ILE A 131 -24.40 -25.66 20.05
N SER A 132 -24.64 -26.91 19.63
CA SER A 132 -25.75 -27.70 20.14
C SER A 132 -25.65 -27.94 21.65
N ILE A 133 -24.45 -28.22 22.18
CA ILE A 133 -24.24 -28.37 23.63
C ILE A 133 -24.50 -27.04 24.37
N MET A 134 -24.08 -25.92 23.80
CA MET A 134 -24.27 -24.59 24.39
C MET A 134 -25.74 -24.14 24.41
N ILE A 135 -26.53 -24.50 23.40
CA ILE A 135 -27.93 -24.07 23.25
C ILE A 135 -28.90 -25.06 23.91
N LEU A 136 -28.67 -26.36 23.79
CA LEU A 136 -29.61 -27.41 24.18
C LEU A 136 -29.23 -28.14 25.47
N GLY A 137 -28.00 -27.97 25.97
CA GLY A 137 -27.55 -28.62 27.21
C GLY A 137 -28.11 -27.95 28.46
N ASP A 138 -28.27 -28.73 29.54
CA ASP A 138 -28.77 -28.27 30.86
C ASP A 138 -27.96 -27.11 31.48
N ASN A 139 -26.77 -26.81 30.95
CA ASN A 139 -25.90 -25.73 31.38
C ASN A 139 -25.95 -24.48 30.48
N ALA A 140 -26.85 -24.40 29.49
CA ALA A 140 -26.93 -23.29 28.52
C ALA A 140 -26.89 -21.89 29.18
N GLN A 141 -27.63 -21.71 30.28
CA GLN A 141 -27.63 -20.46 31.06
C GLN A 141 -26.27 -20.14 31.73
N LYS A 142 -25.53 -21.15 32.20
CA LYS A 142 -24.21 -20.96 32.84
C LYS A 142 -23.11 -20.65 31.83
N VAL A 143 -23.25 -21.16 30.61
CA VAL A 143 -22.24 -21.02 29.56
C VAL A 143 -22.35 -19.66 28.87
N THR A 144 -23.58 -19.17 28.65
CA THR A 144 -23.85 -17.89 27.95
C THR A 144 -23.28 -16.67 28.70
N ASN A 145 -23.19 -16.75 30.03
CA ASN A 145 -22.72 -15.66 30.89
C ASN A 145 -21.24 -15.81 31.35
N ASN A 146 -20.49 -16.73 30.72
CA ASN A 146 -19.11 -17.03 31.09
C ASN A 146 -18.13 -16.41 30.07
N GLY A 147 -17.49 -15.30 30.43
CA GLY A 147 -16.59 -14.52 29.56
C GLY A 147 -15.53 -15.37 28.82
N PRO A 148 -14.79 -16.26 29.51
CA PRO A 148 -13.89 -17.22 28.88
C PRO A 148 -14.52 -18.09 27.77
N VAL A 149 -15.77 -18.53 27.95
CA VAL A 149 -16.44 -19.36 26.93
C VAL A 149 -16.80 -18.55 25.69
N ASN A 150 -17.23 -17.29 25.87
CA ASN A 150 -17.49 -16.39 24.75
C ASN A 150 -16.21 -16.07 23.96
N GLN A 151 -15.07 -15.97 24.62
CA GLN A 151 -13.77 -15.78 23.95
C GLN A 151 -13.33 -17.02 23.16
N LEU A 152 -13.51 -18.22 23.73
CA LEU A 152 -13.26 -19.48 23.02
C LEU A 152 -14.19 -19.64 21.81
N PHE A 153 -15.45 -19.21 21.93
CA PHE A 153 -16.38 -19.19 20.81
C PHE A 153 -15.92 -18.23 19.70
N GLY A 154 -15.45 -17.03 20.06
CA GLY A 154 -14.86 -16.09 19.11
C GLY A 154 -13.65 -16.67 18.37
N ALA A 155 -12.75 -17.35 19.08
CA ALA A 155 -11.60 -18.03 18.49
C ALA A 155 -12.03 -19.17 17.54
N LEU A 156 -13.07 -19.93 17.91
CA LEU A 156 -13.63 -21.01 17.10
C LEU A 156 -14.25 -20.49 15.80
N VAL A 157 -15.04 -19.40 15.86
CA VAL A 157 -15.62 -18.75 14.67
C VAL A 157 -14.53 -18.22 13.74
N ALA A 158 -13.46 -17.65 14.30
CA ALA A 158 -12.32 -17.18 13.52
C ALA A 158 -11.59 -18.34 12.82
N GLY A 159 -11.32 -19.45 13.54
CA GLY A 159 -10.74 -20.66 12.97
C GLY A 159 -11.61 -21.28 11.87
N PHE A 160 -12.92 -21.36 12.08
CA PHE A 160 -13.88 -21.83 11.08
C PHE A 160 -13.88 -20.96 9.82
N SER A 161 -13.86 -19.64 9.99
CA SER A 161 -13.80 -18.68 8.88
C SER A 161 -12.50 -18.82 8.06
N MET A 162 -11.39 -19.12 8.73
CA MET A 162 -10.10 -19.37 8.08
C MET A 162 -10.13 -20.65 7.24
N VAL A 163 -10.72 -21.73 7.76
CA VAL A 163 -10.94 -22.99 7.03
C VAL A 163 -11.84 -22.77 5.81
N LEU A 164 -12.97 -22.07 5.97
CA LEU A 164 -13.84 -21.74 4.83
C LEU A 164 -13.12 -20.89 3.78
N SER A 165 -12.32 -19.90 4.21
CA SER A 165 -11.55 -19.04 3.30
C SER A 165 -10.49 -19.82 2.52
N TYR A 166 -9.92 -20.87 3.12
CA TYR A 166 -8.99 -21.77 2.47
C TYR A 166 -9.69 -22.64 1.40
N PHE A 167 -10.81 -23.30 1.75
CA PHE A 167 -11.51 -24.23 0.85
C PHE A 167 -12.35 -23.55 -0.23
N PHE A 168 -13.09 -22.50 0.12
CA PHE A 168 -13.96 -21.78 -0.82
C PHE A 168 -13.25 -20.63 -1.52
N GLY A 169 -12.07 -20.25 -1.03
CA GLY A 169 -11.15 -19.31 -1.66
C GLY A 169 -11.70 -17.88 -1.76
N SER A 170 -10.89 -16.90 -1.33
CA SER A 170 -11.11 -15.50 -1.70
C SER A 170 -10.93 -15.22 -3.21
N SER A 171 -10.84 -16.25 -4.05
CA SER A 171 -10.65 -16.18 -5.51
C SER A 171 -11.69 -15.28 -6.17
N LYS A 172 -12.94 -15.33 -5.69
CA LYS A 172 -14.00 -14.41 -6.13
C LYS A 172 -13.75 -12.98 -5.66
N SER A 173 -13.32 -12.78 -4.42
CA SER A 173 -12.97 -11.45 -3.88
C SER A 173 -11.74 -10.84 -4.57
N SER A 174 -10.72 -11.63 -4.92
CA SER A 174 -9.55 -11.14 -5.66
C SER A 174 -9.88 -10.81 -7.12
N ALA A 175 -10.71 -11.62 -7.78
CA ALA A 175 -11.21 -11.32 -9.12
C ALA A 175 -12.12 -10.08 -9.13
N ASP A 176 -12.98 -9.92 -8.12
CA ASP A 176 -13.86 -8.76 -7.97
C ASP A 176 -13.07 -7.50 -7.58
N LYS A 177 -12.03 -7.60 -6.74
CA LYS A 177 -11.10 -6.49 -6.47
C LYS A 177 -10.35 -6.07 -7.73
N ASN A 178 -9.87 -7.01 -8.54
CA ASN A 178 -9.22 -6.69 -9.81
C ASN A 178 -10.18 -6.00 -10.79
N LYS A 179 -11.45 -6.41 -10.85
CA LYS A 179 -12.48 -5.75 -11.66
C LYS A 179 -12.82 -4.35 -11.16
N THR A 180 -12.93 -4.15 -9.85
CA THR A 180 -13.19 -2.83 -9.27
C THR A 180 -12.01 -1.88 -9.47
N ILE A 181 -10.77 -2.36 -9.30
CA ILE A 181 -9.56 -1.56 -9.55
C ILE A 181 -9.39 -1.25 -11.04
N ALA A 182 -9.74 -2.18 -11.93
CA ALA A 182 -9.75 -1.93 -13.38
C ALA A 182 -10.82 -0.89 -13.78
N ASN A 183 -12.01 -0.93 -13.17
CA ASN A 183 -13.08 0.03 -13.43
C ASN A 183 -12.87 1.39 -12.76
N GLN A 184 -12.02 1.51 -11.75
CA GLN A 184 -11.63 2.80 -11.15
C GLN A 184 -10.54 3.53 -11.93
N ARG A 185 -9.99 2.92 -12.98
CA ARG A 185 -8.96 3.51 -13.86
C ARG A 185 -9.52 3.99 -15.21
N ILE A 186 -10.84 4.14 -15.32
CA ILE A 186 -11.55 4.80 -16.44
C ILE A 186 -12.24 6.04 -15.86
#